data_AF-A0A962BZQ2-F1
#
_entry.id   AF-A0A962BZQ2-F1
#
_cell.length_a   1.000
_cell.length_b   1.000
_cell.length_c   1.000
_cell.angle_alpha   90.00
_cell.angle_beta   90.00
_cell.angle_gamma   90.00
#
_symmetry.space_group_name_H-M   'P 1'
#
loop_
_entity.id
_entity.type
_entity.pdbx_description
1 polymer ?
#
loop_
_entity_poly.entity_id
_entity_poly.type
_entity_poly.pdbx_seq_one_letter_code
_entity_poly.pdbx_strand_id
1 'polypeptide(L)'
;MSISSVLARASALVLGLALWPMSGVQAQTPGVTPDPMAGNAMLGEQYCFDSPWVNSGSPGFGPYLRLVLPPELSFDSGTLFGTGLTVVSNQVFPAGPPSQLTDPLILAPASNVVSGTAGWRMVILEMPVGSVVTGGPDMTSSICVTSNNAPPNLANVGTPYPIQITPIYRYGNTPTGAAGSIVGAQVNPTVTPQVLILEKTNTAPENERPPGPAWTYDYV
;
A
#
# COMPACT_ATOMS: atom_id res chain seq x y z
N MET A 1 -80.93 7.15 -47.57
CA MET A 1 -79.55 7.04 -48.12
C MET A 1 -78.61 7.52 -47.03
N SER A 2 -77.53 6.89 -46.59
CA SER A 2 -76.88 5.59 -46.82
C SER A 2 -75.59 5.70 -45.98
N ILE A 3 -75.14 4.61 -45.34
CA ILE A 3 -73.74 4.37 -44.86
C ILE A 3 -73.30 5.19 -43.63
N SER A 4 -72.49 4.74 -42.67
CA SER A 4 -72.13 3.43 -42.09
C SER A 4 -71.25 3.74 -40.87
N SER A 5 -71.21 2.79 -39.93
CA SER A 5 -70.29 2.62 -38.78
C SER A 5 -68.86 3.16 -38.91
N VAL A 6 -68.22 3.48 -37.77
CA VAL A 6 -67.01 2.76 -37.25
C VAL A 6 -66.66 3.25 -35.84
N LEU A 7 -66.60 2.29 -34.91
CA LEU A 7 -66.01 2.38 -33.57
C LEU A 7 -64.50 2.65 -33.67
N ALA A 8 -63.98 3.64 -32.93
CA ALA A 8 -62.56 3.75 -32.65
C ALA A 8 -62.29 3.38 -31.18
N ARG A 9 -61.90 2.12 -30.95
CA ARG A 9 -61.24 1.67 -29.73
C ARG A 9 -59.77 2.06 -29.82
N ALA A 10 -59.32 3.03 -29.02
CA ALA A 10 -57.90 3.31 -28.84
C ALA A 10 -57.36 2.42 -27.71
N SER A 11 -56.69 1.33 -28.10
CA SER A 11 -55.99 0.42 -27.22
C SER A 11 -54.81 1.12 -26.54
N ALA A 12 -54.77 1.08 -25.21
CA ALA A 12 -53.61 1.47 -24.42
C ALA A 12 -52.50 0.43 -24.59
N LEU A 13 -51.45 0.78 -25.34
CA LEU A 13 -50.22 0.00 -25.42
C LEU A 13 -49.29 0.47 -24.29
N VAL A 14 -49.35 -0.21 -23.14
CA VAL A 14 -48.40 -0.03 -22.04
C VAL A 14 -47.10 -0.71 -22.43
N LEU A 15 -46.12 0.09 -22.86
CA LEU A 15 -44.76 -0.35 -23.14
C LEU A 15 -44.04 -0.59 -21.81
N GLY A 16 -43.98 -1.83 -21.35
CA GLY A 16 -43.22 -2.22 -20.16
C GLY A 16 -41.72 -2.09 -20.41
N LEU A 17 -41.10 -0.99 -19.96
CA LEU A 17 -39.65 -0.89 -19.83
C LEU A 17 -39.20 -1.88 -18.74
N ALA A 18 -38.61 -2.99 -19.16
CA ALA A 18 -37.88 -3.88 -18.26
C ALA A 18 -36.62 -3.15 -17.77
N LEU A 19 -36.64 -2.65 -16.54
CA LEU A 19 -35.43 -2.23 -15.83
C LEU A 19 -34.59 -3.48 -15.54
N TRP A 20 -33.58 -3.73 -16.37
CA TRP A 20 -32.53 -4.68 -16.05
C TRP A 20 -31.67 -4.07 -14.93
N PRO A 21 -31.41 -4.80 -13.83
CA PRO A 21 -30.46 -4.33 -12.83
C PRO A 21 -29.08 -4.29 -13.49
N MET A 22 -28.57 -3.08 -13.77
CA MET A 22 -27.16 -2.89 -14.09
C MET A 22 -26.36 -3.36 -12.89
N SER A 23 -25.73 -4.53 -13.03
CA SER A 23 -24.73 -4.99 -12.07
C SER A 23 -23.56 -4.01 -12.18
N GLY A 24 -23.43 -3.10 -11.21
CA GLY A 24 -22.32 -2.16 -11.15
C GLY A 24 -21.02 -2.94 -11.06
N VAL A 25 -20.19 -2.88 -12.10
CA VAL A 25 -18.80 -3.33 -12.03
C VAL A 25 -18.14 -2.48 -10.95
N GLN A 26 -17.75 -3.11 -9.84
CA GLN A 26 -17.01 -2.42 -8.79
C GLN A 26 -15.74 -1.83 -9.40
N ALA A 27 -15.50 -0.55 -9.17
CA ALA A 27 -14.23 0.07 -9.53
C ALA A 27 -13.11 -0.72 -8.85
N GLN A 28 -12.10 -1.13 -9.61
CA GLN A 28 -10.97 -1.82 -9.02
C GLN A 28 -10.25 -0.89 -8.04
N THR A 29 -9.80 -1.43 -6.92
CA THR A 29 -9.08 -0.66 -5.91
C THR A 29 -7.81 -1.40 -5.51
N PRO A 30 -6.63 -0.94 -5.95
CA PRO A 30 -5.37 -1.45 -5.44
C PRO A 30 -5.25 -1.08 -3.96
N GLY A 31 -4.76 -2.03 -3.18
CA GLY A 31 -4.44 -1.80 -1.78
C GLY A 31 -3.25 -2.63 -1.35
N VAL A 32 -2.67 -2.24 -0.22
CA VAL A 32 -1.68 -3.01 0.51
C VAL A 32 -2.00 -2.96 2.00
N THR A 33 -1.63 -4.01 2.72
CA THR A 33 -1.84 -4.11 4.17
C THR A 33 -0.51 -4.39 4.86
N PRO A 34 0.45 -3.44 4.84
CA PRO A 34 1.77 -3.66 5.39
C PRO A 34 1.71 -3.90 6.89
N ASP A 35 2.51 -4.85 7.35
CA ASP A 35 2.63 -5.11 8.78
C ASP A 35 3.31 -3.91 9.48
N PRO A 36 2.76 -3.41 10.61
CA PRO A 36 3.38 -2.32 11.33
C PRO A 36 4.75 -2.75 11.88
N MET A 37 5.77 -1.91 11.68
CA MET A 37 7.16 -2.19 12.11
C MET A 37 7.46 -1.71 13.53
N ALA A 38 6.42 -1.47 14.34
CA ALA A 38 6.57 -0.82 15.62
C ALA A 38 7.27 -1.73 16.62
N GLY A 39 8.48 -1.36 17.04
CA GLY A 39 9.16 -1.96 18.21
C GLY A 39 10.24 -2.99 17.93
N ASN A 40 10.53 -3.31 16.66
CA ASN A 40 11.48 -4.39 16.31
C ASN A 40 12.71 -3.92 15.51
N ALA A 41 12.83 -2.62 15.20
CA ALA A 41 13.93 -2.08 14.40
C ALA A 41 15.02 -1.46 15.27
N MET A 42 16.23 -2.03 15.25
CA MET A 42 17.39 -1.40 15.88
C MET A 42 17.92 -0.25 15.03
N LEU A 43 18.41 0.80 15.68
CA LEU A 43 19.02 1.95 15.01
C LEU A 43 20.23 1.51 14.19
N GLY A 44 20.24 1.82 12.89
CA GLY A 44 21.33 1.46 11.99
C GLY A 44 21.27 0.03 11.46
N GLU A 45 20.32 -0.80 11.90
CA GLU A 45 20.09 -2.12 11.33
C GLU A 45 19.05 -2.05 10.20
N GLN A 46 19.20 -2.97 9.25
CA GLN A 46 18.21 -3.19 8.21
C GLN A 46 17.01 -3.89 8.82
N TYR A 47 15.82 -3.40 8.46
CA TYR A 47 14.57 -4.05 8.76
C TYR A 47 13.78 -4.26 7.47
N CYS A 48 13.19 -5.45 7.32
CA CYS A 48 12.27 -5.77 6.23
C CYS A 48 10.86 -5.97 6.76
N PHE A 49 9.88 -5.31 6.14
CA PHE A 49 8.46 -5.55 6.39
C PHE A 49 7.79 -6.13 5.16
N ASP A 50 6.81 -6.97 5.42
CA ASP A 50 5.97 -7.54 4.40
C ASP A 50 4.77 -6.61 4.13
N SER A 51 4.48 -6.45 2.83
CA SER A 51 3.37 -5.67 2.31
C SER A 51 2.53 -6.56 1.39
N PRO A 52 1.58 -7.32 1.96
CA PRO A 52 0.58 -8.07 1.21
C PRO A 52 -0.24 -7.15 0.32
N TRP A 53 -0.48 -7.58 -0.92
CA TRP A 53 -1.34 -6.90 -1.87
C TRP A 53 -2.78 -7.35 -1.75
N VAL A 54 -3.67 -6.38 -1.89
CA VAL A 54 -5.11 -6.62 -2.01
C VAL A 54 -5.64 -5.97 -3.28
N ASN A 55 -6.50 -6.70 -4.00
CA ASN A 55 -7.28 -6.16 -5.10
C ASN A 55 -8.75 -6.52 -4.89
N SER A 56 -9.62 -5.53 -4.95
CA SER A 56 -11.07 -5.74 -5.02
C SER A 56 -11.62 -5.18 -6.32
N GLY A 57 -12.50 -5.94 -6.98
CA GLY A 57 -13.16 -5.55 -8.23
C GLY A 57 -12.52 -6.23 -9.44
N SER A 58 -12.39 -5.48 -10.54
CA SER A 58 -11.80 -5.98 -11.79
C SER A 58 -10.29 -6.25 -11.67
N PRO A 59 -9.71 -7.06 -12.59
CA PRO A 59 -8.26 -7.22 -12.70
C PRO A 59 -7.53 -5.89 -12.89
N GLY A 60 -6.54 -5.62 -12.03
CA GLY A 60 -5.64 -4.48 -12.15
C GLY A 60 -4.36 -4.83 -12.89
N PHE A 61 -3.90 -3.96 -13.78
CA PHE A 61 -2.77 -4.23 -14.69
C PHE A 61 -1.55 -3.33 -14.42
N GLY A 62 -0.36 -3.93 -14.49
CA GLY A 62 0.92 -3.27 -14.24
C GLY A 62 1.03 -2.69 -12.83
N PRO A 63 0.98 -3.52 -11.77
CA PRO A 63 1.16 -3.05 -10.41
C PRO A 63 2.57 -2.51 -10.17
N TYR A 64 2.63 -1.43 -9.40
CA TYR A 64 3.87 -0.92 -8.84
C TYR A 64 3.58 -0.22 -7.50
N LEU A 65 4.62 -0.05 -6.69
CA LEU A 65 4.54 0.71 -5.44
C LEU A 65 5.24 2.03 -5.60
N ARG A 66 4.60 3.08 -5.07
CA ARG A 66 5.27 4.36 -4.80
C ARG A 66 5.46 4.49 -3.30
N LEU A 67 6.71 4.57 -2.88
CA LEU A 67 7.12 4.80 -1.51
C LEU A 67 7.54 6.26 -1.36
N VAL A 68 7.12 6.90 -0.28
CA VAL A 68 7.65 8.21 0.13
C VAL A 68 8.20 8.07 1.55
N LEU A 69 9.52 8.25 1.67
CA LEU A 69 10.32 7.99 2.86
C LEU A 69 10.86 9.29 3.45
N PRO A 70 10.86 9.45 4.78
CA PRO A 70 11.51 10.56 5.44
C PRO A 70 13.04 10.45 5.31
N PRO A 71 13.79 11.56 5.39
CA PRO A 71 15.23 11.57 5.16
C PRO A 71 16.04 10.70 6.13
N GLU A 72 15.48 10.38 7.30
CA GLU A 72 16.06 9.52 8.34
C GLU A 72 16.01 8.03 8.00
N LEU A 73 15.23 7.64 6.98
CA LEU A 73 15.16 6.28 6.48
C LEU A 73 15.84 6.17 5.11
N SER A 74 16.66 5.14 4.95
CA SER A 74 17.25 4.75 3.68
C SER A 74 16.51 3.55 3.11
N PHE A 75 16.16 3.63 1.82
CA PHE A 75 15.65 2.47 1.08
C PHE A 75 16.82 1.56 0.72
N ASP A 76 16.72 0.28 1.07
CA ASP A 76 17.75 -0.71 0.75
C ASP A 76 17.34 -1.58 -0.42
N SER A 77 16.18 -2.23 -0.32
CA SER A 77 15.70 -3.15 -1.36
C SER A 77 14.19 -3.39 -1.27
N GLY A 78 13.64 -3.93 -2.34
CA GLY A 78 12.31 -4.50 -2.37
C GLY A 78 12.35 -5.81 -3.13
N THR A 79 11.64 -6.82 -2.66
CA THR A 79 11.56 -8.12 -3.33
C THR A 79 10.12 -8.59 -3.43
N LEU A 80 9.84 -9.42 -4.44
CA LEU A 80 8.60 -10.15 -4.62
C LEU A 80 8.94 -11.55 -5.13
N PHE A 81 8.43 -12.58 -4.46
CA PHE A 81 8.76 -13.99 -4.76
C PHE A 81 10.29 -14.27 -4.78
N GLY A 82 11.03 -13.64 -3.86
CA GLY A 82 12.50 -13.73 -3.78
C GLY A 82 13.24 -13.03 -4.93
N THR A 83 12.53 -12.36 -5.85
CA THR A 83 13.13 -11.60 -6.95
C THR A 83 13.13 -10.11 -6.60
N GLY A 84 14.23 -9.41 -6.92
CA GLY A 84 14.33 -7.97 -6.71
C GLY A 84 13.31 -7.18 -7.54
N LEU A 85 12.68 -6.18 -6.92
CA LEU A 85 11.83 -5.21 -7.59
C LEU A 85 12.69 -4.20 -8.35
N THR A 86 12.19 -3.74 -9.51
CA THR A 86 12.92 -2.75 -10.32
C THR A 86 12.68 -1.35 -9.77
N VAL A 87 13.76 -0.65 -9.40
CA VAL A 87 13.69 0.75 -8.97
C VAL A 87 13.64 1.64 -10.21
N VAL A 88 12.45 2.15 -10.53
CA VAL A 88 12.22 3.02 -11.70
C VAL A 88 12.56 4.48 -11.39
N SER A 89 12.36 4.90 -10.15
CA SER A 89 12.68 6.25 -9.69
C SER A 89 13.13 6.21 -8.24
N ASN A 90 14.07 7.11 -7.90
CA ASN A 90 14.60 7.31 -6.55
C ASN A 90 15.05 8.78 -6.45
N GLN A 91 14.13 9.67 -6.10
CA GLN A 91 14.31 11.11 -6.19
C GLN A 91 13.97 11.78 -4.85
N VAL A 92 14.65 12.87 -4.53
CA VAL A 92 14.38 13.66 -3.32
C VAL A 92 13.50 14.84 -3.68
N PHE A 93 12.45 15.06 -2.89
CA PHE A 93 11.55 16.19 -3.05
C PHE A 93 12.32 17.51 -2.90
N PRO A 94 12.26 18.42 -3.88
CA PRO A 94 13.07 19.62 -3.88
C PRO A 94 12.65 20.60 -2.79
N ALA A 95 13.59 21.44 -2.35
CA ALA A 95 13.29 22.57 -1.49
C ALA A 95 12.57 23.67 -2.30
N GLY A 96 11.29 23.92 -2.00
CA GLY A 96 10.51 25.00 -2.61
C GLY A 96 9.01 24.69 -2.67
N PRO A 97 8.13 25.70 -2.67
CA PRO A 97 6.70 25.51 -2.92
C PRO A 97 6.39 25.60 -4.43
N PRO A 98 5.71 24.60 -5.03
CA PRO A 98 5.31 23.33 -4.42
C PRO A 98 6.47 22.31 -4.44
N SER A 99 6.59 21.51 -3.39
CA SER A 99 7.58 20.43 -3.34
C SER A 99 6.99 19.21 -4.03
N GLN A 100 7.29 19.10 -5.32
CA GLN A 100 6.66 18.15 -6.22
C GLN A 100 7.69 17.36 -7.00
N LEU A 101 7.33 16.11 -7.27
CA LEU A 101 8.04 15.21 -8.17
C LEU A 101 7.05 14.60 -9.14
N THR A 102 7.55 14.13 -10.27
CA THR A 102 6.75 13.44 -11.28
C THR A 102 6.93 11.93 -11.14
N ASP A 103 5.82 11.21 -11.01
CA ASP A 103 5.76 9.76 -11.17
C ASP A 103 5.83 9.42 -12.67
N PRO A 104 6.92 8.80 -13.17
CA PRO A 104 7.11 8.53 -14.59
C PRO A 104 6.23 7.40 -15.12
N LEU A 105 5.56 6.63 -14.25
CA LEU A 105 4.74 5.47 -14.65
C LEU A 105 3.25 5.80 -14.74
N ILE A 106 2.76 6.84 -14.07
CA ILE A 106 1.35 7.24 -14.13
C ILE A 106 0.94 7.59 -15.58
N LEU A 107 -0.19 7.03 -16.00
CA LEU A 107 -0.90 7.34 -17.23
C LEU A 107 -2.15 8.16 -16.93
N ALA A 108 -2.41 9.15 -17.79
CA ALA A 108 -3.64 9.95 -17.75
C ALA A 108 -4.90 9.06 -17.78
N PRO A 109 -6.00 9.45 -17.10
CA PRO A 109 -6.27 10.77 -16.56
C PRO A 109 -5.74 11.01 -15.13
N ALA A 110 -5.12 10.02 -14.50
CA ALA A 110 -4.51 10.22 -13.18
C ALA A 110 -3.37 11.25 -13.23
N SER A 111 -3.25 12.05 -12.17
CA SER A 111 -2.15 13.01 -12.03
C SER A 111 -0.84 12.27 -11.79
N ASN A 112 0.15 12.56 -12.63
CA ASN A 112 1.53 12.10 -12.43
C ASN A 112 2.32 12.99 -11.48
N VAL A 113 1.77 14.13 -11.07
CA VAL A 113 2.40 15.02 -10.08
C VAL A 113 2.12 14.50 -8.69
N VAL A 114 3.20 14.23 -7.94
CA VAL A 114 3.18 13.81 -6.55
C VAL A 114 3.68 14.97 -5.71
N SER A 115 2.91 15.37 -4.70
CA SER A 115 3.34 16.36 -3.72
C SER A 115 3.90 15.64 -2.50
N GLY A 116 4.99 16.15 -1.95
CA GLY A 116 5.64 15.57 -0.78
C GLY A 116 6.30 16.63 0.09
N THR A 117 6.89 16.19 1.20
CA THR A 117 7.65 17.08 2.07
C THR A 117 9.06 17.25 1.50
N ALA A 118 9.56 18.49 1.43
CA ALA A 118 10.91 18.75 0.96
C ALA A 118 11.95 17.94 1.76
N GLY A 119 12.93 17.36 1.06
CA GLY A 119 13.95 16.48 1.66
C GLY A 119 13.51 15.02 1.85
N TRP A 120 12.22 14.70 1.73
CA TRP A 120 11.76 13.32 1.68
C TRP A 120 12.09 12.70 0.33
N ARG A 121 12.07 11.37 0.26
CA ARG A 121 12.47 10.62 -0.92
C ARG A 121 11.30 9.84 -1.49
N MET A 122 11.04 10.01 -2.79
CA MET A 122 10.11 9.19 -3.54
C MET A 122 10.88 8.05 -4.23
N VAL A 123 10.49 6.82 -3.94
CA VAL A 123 10.99 5.60 -4.58
C VAL A 123 9.85 4.90 -5.31
N ILE A 124 10.07 4.50 -6.56
CA ILE A 124 9.07 3.80 -7.36
C ILE A 124 9.59 2.42 -7.70
N LEU A 125 8.83 1.39 -7.30
CA LEU A 125 9.19 -0.02 -7.40
C LEU A 125 8.23 -0.72 -8.36
N GLU A 126 8.71 -1.09 -9.53
CA GLU A 126 7.94 -1.86 -10.51
C GLU A 126 8.01 -3.35 -10.19
N MET A 127 6.85 -4.01 -10.27
CA MET A 127 6.69 -5.43 -9.95
C MET A 127 6.79 -6.31 -11.19
N PRO A 128 7.41 -7.50 -11.08
CA PRO A 128 7.55 -8.44 -12.19
C PRO A 128 6.25 -9.23 -12.46
N VAL A 129 5.10 -8.59 -12.35
CA VAL A 129 3.78 -9.22 -12.59
C VAL A 129 2.95 -8.35 -13.52
N GLY A 130 2.21 -8.97 -14.43
CA GLY A 130 1.41 -8.25 -15.42
C GLY A 130 0.06 -7.75 -14.88
N SER A 131 -0.56 -8.51 -13.97
CA SER A 131 -1.88 -8.20 -13.44
C SER A 131 -2.15 -8.84 -12.08
N VAL A 132 -3.03 -8.22 -11.30
CA VAL A 132 -3.53 -8.71 -10.01
C VAL A 132 -5.04 -8.87 -10.10
N VAL A 133 -5.57 -10.02 -9.68
CA VAL A 133 -7.00 -10.34 -9.71
C VAL A 133 -7.52 -10.58 -8.30
N THR A 134 -8.78 -10.25 -8.05
CA THR A 134 -9.44 -10.57 -6.77
C THR A 134 -9.52 -12.09 -6.60
N GLY A 135 -9.09 -12.58 -5.43
CA GLY A 135 -9.01 -14.02 -5.14
C GLY A 135 -7.88 -14.76 -5.87
N GLY A 136 -6.94 -14.02 -6.47
CA GLY A 136 -5.71 -14.59 -7.02
C GLY A 136 -4.76 -15.08 -5.93
N PRO A 137 -3.59 -15.62 -6.33
CA PRO A 137 -2.55 -16.02 -5.38
C PRO A 137 -2.10 -14.84 -4.51
N ASP A 138 -1.75 -15.13 -3.26
CA ASP A 138 -1.19 -14.13 -2.36
C ASP A 138 0.11 -13.56 -2.92
N MET A 139 0.18 -12.23 -2.94
CA MET A 139 1.31 -11.49 -3.46
C MET A 139 1.82 -10.55 -2.38
N THR A 140 2.95 -10.90 -1.79
CA THR A 140 3.54 -10.15 -0.67
C THR A 140 4.90 -9.63 -1.08
N SER A 141 5.02 -8.30 -1.18
CA SER A 141 6.31 -7.65 -1.40
C SER A 141 7.01 -7.43 -0.07
N SER A 142 8.27 -7.81 0.03
CA SER A 142 9.10 -7.52 1.20
C SER A 142 9.94 -6.28 0.93
N ILE A 143 9.80 -5.25 1.75
CA ILE A 143 10.46 -3.95 1.60
C ILE A 143 11.43 -3.77 2.75
N CYS A 144 12.70 -3.55 2.43
CA CYS A 144 13.76 -3.37 3.41
C CYS A 144 14.22 -1.92 3.46
N VAL A 145 14.31 -1.39 4.67
CA VAL A 145 14.77 -0.04 4.98
C VAL A 145 15.74 -0.08 6.15
N THR A 146 16.64 0.90 6.18
CA THR A 146 17.57 1.10 7.29
C THR A 146 17.34 2.47 7.91
N SER A 147 17.31 2.53 9.24
CA SER A 147 17.29 3.79 9.96
C SER A 147 18.70 4.38 10.04
N ASN A 148 18.88 5.61 9.59
CA ASN A 148 20.20 6.22 9.48
C ASN A 148 20.81 6.48 10.87
N ASN A 149 22.03 6.00 11.10
CA ASN A 149 22.76 6.15 12.37
C ASN A 149 23.87 7.21 12.31
N ALA A 150 23.93 8.02 11.25
CA ALA A 150 24.93 9.04 11.05
C ALA A 150 24.36 10.34 10.44
N PRO A 151 24.98 11.51 10.68
CA PRO A 151 24.65 12.76 10.00
C PRO A 151 24.78 12.64 8.46
N PRO A 152 24.03 13.46 7.68
CA PRO A 152 23.21 14.58 8.11
C PRO A 152 21.78 14.22 8.56
N ASN A 153 21.31 13.01 8.28
CA ASN A 153 19.93 12.59 8.51
C ASN A 153 19.83 11.52 9.60
N LEU A 154 20.35 11.82 10.79
CA LEU A 154 20.34 10.88 11.92
C LEU A 154 18.91 10.60 12.38
N ALA A 155 18.55 9.32 12.52
CA ALA A 155 17.28 8.90 13.10
C ALA A 155 17.33 8.96 14.64
N ASN A 156 16.26 9.48 15.24
CA ASN A 156 16.10 9.56 16.68
C ASN A 156 15.48 8.28 17.24
N VAL A 157 16.04 7.79 18.35
CA VAL A 157 15.53 6.63 19.08
C VAL A 157 14.15 6.94 19.66
N GLY A 158 13.21 6.01 19.51
CA GLY A 158 11.85 6.14 20.02
C GLY A 158 10.93 7.04 19.18
N THR A 159 11.45 7.69 18.14
CA THR A 159 10.64 8.50 17.21
C THR A 159 10.07 7.61 16.10
N PRO A 160 8.73 7.57 15.91
CA PRO A 160 8.14 6.85 14.80
C PRO A 160 8.32 7.62 13.48
N TYR A 161 8.94 6.97 12.50
CA TYR A 161 9.13 7.46 11.14
C TYR A 161 8.14 6.79 10.19
N PRO A 162 7.20 7.53 9.57
CA PRO A 162 6.21 6.95 8.68
C PRO A 162 6.79 6.64 7.30
N ILE A 163 6.50 5.46 6.78
CA ILE A 163 6.74 5.08 5.38
C ILE A 163 5.42 5.22 4.65
N GLN A 164 5.33 6.15 3.71
CA GLN A 164 4.11 6.31 2.92
C GLN A 164 4.14 5.33 1.75
N ILE A 165 3.15 4.44 1.66
CA ILE A 165 3.07 3.43 0.61
C ILE A 165 1.79 3.65 -0.17
N THR A 166 1.93 3.88 -1.48
CA THR A 166 0.80 4.00 -2.39
C THR A 166 0.88 2.89 -3.44
N PRO A 167 -0.05 1.92 -3.46
CA PRO A 167 -0.14 0.92 -4.52
C PRO A 167 -0.86 1.48 -5.73
N ILE A 168 -0.36 1.17 -6.93
CA ILE A 168 -0.88 1.76 -8.18
C ILE A 168 -0.93 0.69 -9.26
N TYR A 169 -2.00 0.71 -10.06
CA TYR A 169 -2.07 -0.02 -11.32
C TYR A 169 -1.80 0.93 -12.48
N ARG A 170 -0.65 0.77 -13.15
CA ARG A 170 -0.22 1.61 -14.27
C ARG A 170 -1.25 1.66 -15.40
N TYR A 171 -1.77 0.50 -15.79
CA TYR A 171 -2.70 0.38 -16.91
C TYR A 171 -4.17 0.34 -16.47
N GLY A 172 -4.43 0.55 -15.18
CA GLY A 172 -5.77 0.51 -14.64
C GLY A 172 -6.41 -0.85 -14.84
N ASN A 173 -7.68 -0.87 -15.28
CA ASN A 173 -8.50 -2.08 -15.41
C ASN A 173 -8.50 -2.65 -16.83
N THR A 174 -7.60 -2.15 -17.67
CA THR A 174 -7.45 -2.58 -19.06
C THR A 174 -6.01 -2.99 -19.34
N PRO A 175 -5.76 -4.11 -20.04
CA PRO A 175 -4.39 -4.54 -20.33
C PRO A 175 -3.56 -3.49 -21.11
N THR A 176 -4.21 -2.64 -21.90
CA THR A 176 -3.57 -1.63 -22.77
C THR A 176 -3.45 -0.24 -22.13
N GLY A 177 -4.00 -0.02 -20.94
CA GLY A 177 -3.96 1.28 -20.27
C GLY A 177 -4.94 2.32 -20.81
N ALA A 178 -5.93 1.92 -21.61
CA ALA A 178 -6.91 2.83 -22.20
C ALA A 178 -7.72 3.63 -21.15
N ALA A 179 -7.94 3.04 -19.97
CA ALA A 179 -8.62 3.71 -18.85
C ALA A 179 -7.69 4.57 -17.97
N GLY A 180 -6.37 4.56 -18.23
CA GLY A 180 -5.37 5.24 -17.41
C GLY A 180 -5.03 4.52 -16.11
N SER A 181 -4.14 5.13 -15.32
CA SER A 181 -3.71 4.55 -14.04
C SER A 181 -4.78 4.67 -12.97
N ILE A 182 -4.80 3.69 -12.06
CA ILE A 182 -5.65 3.72 -10.87
C ILE A 182 -4.76 3.70 -9.63
N VAL A 183 -4.90 4.75 -8.81
CA VAL A 183 -4.11 5.00 -7.60
C VAL A 183 -4.90 4.50 -6.40
N GLY A 184 -4.27 3.64 -5.59
CA GLY A 184 -4.85 3.08 -4.39
C GLY A 184 -4.75 4.02 -3.20
N ALA A 185 -5.34 3.60 -2.08
CA ALA A 185 -5.22 4.33 -0.83
C ALA A 185 -3.77 4.30 -0.32
N GLN A 186 -3.27 5.46 0.11
CA GLN A 186 -1.99 5.54 0.79
C GLN A 186 -2.11 4.99 2.21
N VAL A 187 -1.18 4.12 2.58
CA VAL A 187 -1.00 3.63 3.95
C VAL A 187 0.31 4.16 4.52
N ASN A 188 0.41 4.27 5.85
CA ASN A 188 1.55 4.89 6.52
C ASN A 188 2.06 4.03 7.70
N PRO A 189 2.56 2.80 7.47
CA PRO A 189 3.26 2.05 8.53
C PRO A 189 4.44 2.88 9.07
N THR A 190 4.79 2.67 10.33
CA THR A 190 5.87 3.42 10.99
C THR A 190 6.99 2.51 11.44
N VAL A 191 8.21 3.02 11.35
CA VAL A 191 9.42 2.42 11.92
C VAL A 191 9.80 3.21 13.15
N THR A 192 9.97 2.55 14.29
CA THR A 192 10.43 3.20 15.53
C THR A 192 11.78 2.63 15.90
N PRO A 193 12.90 3.35 15.64
CA PRO A 193 14.24 2.87 15.98
C PRO A 193 14.42 2.69 17.48
N GLN A 194 15.05 1.58 17.87
CA GLN A 194 15.42 1.26 19.24
C GLN A 194 16.93 0.97 19.35
N VAL A 195 17.48 1.00 20.56
CA VAL A 195 18.91 0.69 20.79
C VAL A 195 19.08 -0.55 21.66
N LEU A 196 18.02 -0.95 22.36
CA LEU A 196 18.03 -2.06 23.29
C LEU A 196 16.63 -2.64 23.37
N ILE A 197 16.53 -3.95 23.17
CA ILE A 197 15.34 -4.74 23.48
C ILE A 197 15.71 -5.59 24.70
N LEU A 198 14.96 -5.42 25.79
CA LEU A 198 15.09 -6.24 26.99
C LEU A 198 13.87 -7.14 27.07
N GLU A 199 14.08 -8.44 26.85
CA GLU A 199 13.12 -9.46 27.24
C GLU A 199 13.53 -9.99 28.62
N LYS A 200 12.56 -10.22 29.49
CA LYS A 200 12.80 -10.76 30.82
C LYS A 200 11.77 -11.83 31.10
N THR A 201 12.23 -13.07 31.26
CA THR A 201 11.38 -14.18 31.64
C THR A 201 11.65 -14.59 33.08
N ASN A 202 10.59 -15.02 33.77
CA ASN A 202 10.71 -15.57 35.12
C ASN A 202 10.58 -17.09 35.04
N THR A 203 11.50 -17.80 35.69
CA THR A 203 11.53 -19.26 35.75
C THR A 203 10.69 -19.85 36.88
N ALA A 204 10.05 -19.01 37.71
CA ALA A 204 9.23 -19.46 38.83
C ALA A 204 8.01 -20.29 38.36
N PRO A 205 7.76 -21.48 38.93
CA PRO A 205 6.49 -22.19 38.74
C PRO A 205 5.32 -21.27 39.06
N GLU A 206 4.34 -21.20 38.16
CA GLU A 206 3.11 -20.40 38.30
C GLU A 206 3.29 -18.87 38.31
N ASN A 207 4.46 -18.34 37.92
CA ASN A 207 4.80 -16.90 37.97
C ASN A 207 4.72 -16.27 39.39
N GLU A 208 4.57 -17.10 40.44
CA GLU A 208 4.44 -16.63 41.81
C GLU A 208 5.80 -16.55 42.50
N ARG A 209 5.93 -15.61 43.44
CA ARG A 209 7.13 -15.44 44.27
C ARG A 209 6.83 -15.86 45.70
N PRO A 210 6.82 -17.17 46.04
CA PRO A 210 6.71 -17.57 47.43
C PRO A 210 7.92 -17.01 48.20
N PRO A 211 7.72 -16.22 49.25
CA PRO A 211 8.82 -15.61 49.98
C PRO A 211 9.63 -16.69 50.72
N GLY A 212 10.95 -16.71 50.51
CA GLY A 212 11.88 -17.50 51.32
C GLY A 212 13.08 -18.06 50.55
N PRO A 213 14.22 -18.28 51.22
CA PRO A 213 15.46 -18.77 50.60
C PRO A 213 15.39 -20.23 50.10
N ALA A 214 14.28 -20.93 50.34
CA ALA A 214 14.06 -22.30 49.86
C ALA A 214 13.61 -22.37 48.39
N TRP A 215 13.18 -21.25 47.79
CA TRP A 215 12.65 -21.19 46.43
C TRP A 215 13.54 -20.30 45.56
N THR A 216 14.60 -20.88 44.98
CA THR A 216 15.46 -20.20 44.01
C THR A 216 14.69 -19.97 42.70
N TYR A 217 14.60 -18.71 42.28
CA TYR A 217 14.16 -18.32 40.94
C TYR A 217 15.27 -17.50 40.29
N ASP A 218 15.36 -17.58 38.97
CA ASP A 218 16.32 -16.80 38.19
C ASP A 218 15.58 -15.98 37.12
N TYR A 219 16.22 -14.90 36.69
CA TYR A 219 15.80 -14.13 35.54
C TYR A 219 16.69 -14.48 34.35
N VAL A 220 16.06 -14.98 33.30
CA VAL A 220 16.68 -15.25 32.01
C VAL A 220 16.12 -14.32 30.95
#